data_AF-A0A842XXZ7-F1
#
_entry.id   AF-A0A842XXZ7-F1
#
_cell.length_a   1.000
_cell.length_b   1.000
_cell.length_c   1.000
_cell.angle_alpha   90.00
_cell.angle_beta   90.00
_cell.angle_gamma   90.00
#
_symmetry.space_group_name_H-M   'P 1'
#
loop_
_entity.id
_entity.type
_entity.pdbx_description
1 polymer ?
#
loop_
_entity_poly.entity_id
_entity_poly.type
_entity_poly.pdbx_seq_one_letter_code
_entity_poly.pdbx_strand_id
1 'polypeptide(L)'
;MIGTHEVVLILLAALFLFGPSKLPELAQSIGKAVGEFKKAQVQAERQLKTFEKTENKDIKIHNLAVQMGIDVEGKTTEQLIEEIRSEVLSGKELNIKTAETAGT
;
A
#
# COMPACT_ATOMS: atom_id res chain seq x y z
N MET A 1 27.09 22.67 -28.10
CA MET A 1 27.11 21.71 -26.98
C MET A 1 27.54 22.51 -25.78
N ILE A 2 26.70 22.62 -24.74
CA ILE A 2 27.13 23.33 -23.54
C ILE A 2 28.18 22.46 -22.86
N GLY A 3 29.43 22.89 -22.93
CA GLY A 3 30.55 22.19 -22.33
C GLY A 3 30.60 22.43 -20.81
N THR A 4 31.29 21.54 -20.09
CA THR A 4 31.55 21.71 -18.66
C THR A 4 32.14 23.10 -18.34
N HIS A 5 32.95 23.65 -19.26
CA HIS A 5 33.57 24.96 -19.12
C HIS A 5 32.55 26.12 -19.14
N GLU A 6 31.55 26.08 -20.03
CA GLU A 6 30.50 27.10 -20.10
C GLU A 6 29.61 27.08 -18.86
N VAL A 7 29.29 25.88 -18.34
CA VAL A 7 28.54 25.71 -17.08
C VAL A 7 29.31 26.30 -15.89
N VAL A 8 30.63 26.04 -15.80
CA VAL A 8 31.48 26.60 -14.73
C VAL A 8 31.54 28.13 -14.80
N LEU A 9 31.61 28.70 -16.00
CA LEU A 9 31.66 30.16 -16.19
C LEU A 9 30.34 30.82 -15.74
N ILE A 10 29.21 30.22 -16.08
CA ILE A 10 27.89 30.69 -15.61
C ILE A 10 27.76 30.55 -14.09
N LEU A 11 28.24 29.45 -13.52
CA LEU A 11 28.23 29.24 -12.07
C LEU A 11 29.07 30.30 -11.34
N LEU A 12 30.26 30.63 -11.86
CA LEU A 12 31.10 31.71 -11.33
C LEU A 12 30.42 33.07 -11.41
N ALA A 13 29.74 33.38 -12.52
CA ALA A 13 28.98 34.62 -12.66
C ALA A 13 27.82 34.67 -11.63
N ALA A 14 27.08 33.58 -11.46
CA ALA A 14 26.02 33.47 -10.47
C ALA A 14 26.55 33.59 -9.02
N LEU A 15 27.71 32.99 -8.74
CA LEU A 15 28.43 33.13 -7.48
C LEU A 15 28.89 34.56 -7.21
N PHE A 16 29.23 35.33 -8.25
CA PHE A 16 29.55 36.75 -8.11
C PHE A 16 28.31 37.60 -7.78
N LEU A 17 27.17 37.30 -8.40
CA LEU A 17 25.91 38.02 -8.15
C LEU A 17 25.32 37.70 -6.78
N PHE A 18 25.26 36.42 -6.42
CA PHE A 18 24.58 35.95 -5.21
C PHE A 18 25.54 35.68 -4.05
N GLY A 19 26.81 35.43 -4.32
CA GLY A 19 27.81 35.05 -3.33
C GLY A 19 27.91 33.53 -3.12
N PRO A 20 29.10 33.01 -2.78
CA PRO A 20 29.32 31.58 -2.53
C PRO A 20 28.54 31.03 -1.34
N SER A 21 28.17 31.87 -0.39
CA SER A 21 27.40 31.47 0.79
C SER A 21 25.91 31.23 0.49
N LYS A 22 25.37 31.78 -0.60
CA LYS A 22 23.94 31.65 -0.92
C LYS A 22 23.55 30.31 -1.53
N LEU A 23 24.42 29.70 -2.32
CA LEU A 23 24.17 28.36 -2.87
C LEU A 23 23.97 27.29 -1.77
N PRO A 24 24.85 27.16 -0.75
CA PRO A 24 24.64 26.17 0.32
C PRO A 24 23.43 26.51 1.19
N GLU A 25 23.14 27.79 1.44
CA GLU A 25 21.95 28.22 2.19
C GLU A 25 20.65 27.80 1.47
N LEU A 26 20.57 28.03 0.16
CA LEU A 26 19.45 27.60 -0.69
C LEU A 26 19.35 26.07 -0.78
N ALA A 27 20.48 25.37 -0.92
CA ALA A 27 20.47 23.91 -0.95
C ALA A 27 19.94 23.32 0.36
N GLN A 28 20.31 23.91 1.52
CA GLN A 28 19.78 23.49 2.82
C GLN A 28 18.27 23.74 2.95
N SER A 29 17.76 24.90 2.51
CA SER A 29 16.33 25.20 2.61
C SER A 29 15.49 24.31 1.70
N ILE A 30 15.91 24.13 0.44
CA ILE A 30 15.28 23.22 -0.52
C ILE A 30 15.37 21.77 0.00
N GLY A 31 16.52 21.35 0.53
CA GLY A 31 16.71 20.02 1.09
C GLY A 31 15.77 19.73 2.26
N LYS A 32 15.58 20.71 3.16
CA LYS A 32 14.58 20.62 4.24
C LYS A 32 13.15 20.52 3.68
N ALA A 33 12.79 21.38 2.73
CA ALA A 33 11.46 21.38 2.12
C ALA A 33 11.14 20.06 1.41
N VAL A 34 12.07 19.53 0.61
CA VAL A 34 11.94 18.23 -0.06
C VAL A 34 11.85 17.09 0.96
N GLY A 35 12.64 17.15 2.04
CA GLY A 35 12.60 16.19 3.13
C GLY A 35 11.24 16.13 3.82
N GLU A 36 10.70 17.27 4.21
CA GLU A 36 9.36 17.37 4.82
C GLU A 36 8.26 16.98 3.84
N PHE A 37 8.36 17.39 2.57
CA PHE A 37 7.42 16.99 1.53
C PHE A 37 7.40 15.46 1.32
N LYS A 38 8.56 14.81 1.32
CA LYS A 38 8.65 13.34 1.23
C LYS A 38 8.02 12.65 2.45
N LYS A 39 8.24 13.17 3.66
CA LYS A 39 7.60 12.64 4.87
C LYS A 39 6.08 12.76 4.80
N ALA A 40 5.58 13.92 4.37
CA ALA A 40 4.15 14.16 4.19
C ALA A 40 3.53 13.20 3.16
N GLN A 41 4.19 13.00 2.01
CA GLN A 41 3.76 12.01 1.00
C GLN A 41 3.67 10.60 1.57
N VAL A 42 4.70 10.15 2.30
CA VAL A 42 4.71 8.80 2.91
C VAL A 42 3.59 8.65 3.95
N GLN A 43 3.32 9.68 4.75
CA GLN A 43 2.22 9.65 5.70
C GLN A 43 0.86 9.61 4.98
N ALA A 44 0.68 10.41 3.93
CA ALA A 44 -0.53 10.40 3.11
C ALA A 44 -0.77 9.02 2.47
N GLU A 45 0.25 8.39 1.89
CA GLU A 45 0.15 7.05 1.31
C GLU A 45 -0.22 6.00 2.38
N ARG A 46 0.38 6.08 3.57
CA ARG A 46 0.02 5.17 4.68
C ARG A 46 -1.41 5.34 5.15
N GLN A 47 -1.89 6.57 5.23
CA GLN A 47 -3.27 6.86 5.58
C GLN A 47 -4.22 6.27 4.53
N LEU A 48 -3.98 6.55 3.23
CA LEU A 48 -4.76 5.99 2.13
C LEU A 48 -4.76 4.45 2.15
N LYS A 49 -3.61 3.80 2.31
CA LYS A 49 -3.54 2.33 2.44
C LYS A 49 -4.30 1.79 3.65
N THR A 50 -4.38 2.56 4.73
CA THR A 50 -5.15 2.17 5.93
C THR A 50 -6.66 2.25 5.64
N PHE A 51 -7.11 3.31 4.96
CA PHE A 51 -8.51 3.44 4.54
C PHE A 51 -8.90 2.38 3.52
N GLU A 52 -8.09 2.16 2.48
CA GLU A 52 -8.32 1.11 1.48
C GLU A 52 -8.33 -0.28 2.12
N LYS A 53 -7.42 -0.59 3.05
CA LYS A 53 -7.35 -1.92 3.66
C LYS A 53 -8.61 -2.25 4.47
N THR A 54 -9.22 -1.27 5.13
CA THR A 54 -10.47 -1.46 5.86
C THR A 54 -11.62 -1.70 4.89
N GLU A 55 -11.78 -0.82 3.89
CA GLU A 55 -12.90 -0.89 2.94
C GLU A 55 -12.83 -2.12 2.02
N ASN A 56 -11.64 -2.49 1.53
CA ASN A 56 -11.46 -3.66 0.67
C ASN A 56 -11.67 -4.98 1.43
N LYS A 57 -11.52 -5.00 2.75
CA LYS A 57 -11.74 -6.22 3.54
C LYS A 57 -13.22 -6.56 3.55
N ASP A 58 -14.08 -5.58 3.79
CA ASP A 58 -15.53 -5.78 3.82
C ASP A 58 -16.07 -6.16 2.43
N ILE A 59 -15.60 -5.48 1.37
CA ILE A 59 -15.96 -5.80 -0.02
C ILE A 59 -15.50 -7.20 -0.42
N LYS A 60 -14.29 -7.64 0.00
CA LYS A 60 -13.80 -9.00 -0.30
C LYS A 60 -14.60 -10.08 0.44
N ILE A 61 -14.96 -9.85 1.69
CA ILE A 61 -15.76 -10.79 2.49
C ILE A 61 -17.15 -10.94 1.87
N HIS A 62 -17.78 -9.83 1.49
CA HIS A 62 -19.09 -9.82 0.83
C HIS A 62 -19.05 -10.60 -0.49
N ASN A 63 -18.09 -10.32 -1.37
CA ASN A 63 -17.94 -11.03 -2.64
C ASN A 63 -17.64 -12.53 -2.46
N LEU A 64 -16.87 -12.90 -1.43
CA LEU A 64 -16.57 -14.30 -1.11
C LEU A 64 -17.83 -15.05 -0.65
N ALA A 65 -18.65 -14.42 0.21
CA ALA A 65 -19.92 -14.98 0.64
C ALA A 65 -20.89 -15.19 -0.54
N VAL A 66 -21.00 -14.19 -1.44
CA VAL A 66 -21.83 -14.30 -2.65
C VAL A 66 -21.36 -15.45 -3.55
N GLN A 67 -20.04 -15.63 -3.73
CA GLN A 67 -19.50 -16.75 -4.50
C GLN A 67 -19.81 -18.11 -3.88
N MET A 68 -19.89 -18.18 -2.56
CA MET A 68 -20.24 -19.40 -1.83
C MET A 68 -21.75 -19.63 -1.73
N GLY A 69 -22.58 -18.76 -2.31
CA GLY A 69 -24.04 -18.86 -2.25
C GLY A 69 -24.62 -18.51 -0.87
N ILE A 70 -23.83 -17.87 -0.01
CA ILE A 70 -24.28 -17.43 1.32
C ILE A 70 -25.12 -16.17 1.15
N ASP A 71 -26.31 -16.17 1.75
CA ASP A 71 -27.16 -14.98 1.80
C ASP A 71 -26.49 -13.88 2.64
N VAL A 72 -26.29 -12.72 2.00
CA VAL A 72 -25.53 -11.58 2.51
C VAL A 72 -26.44 -10.45 3.02
N GLU A 73 -27.74 -10.49 2.73
CA GLU A 73 -28.65 -9.40 3.11
C GLU A 73 -28.94 -9.40 4.61
N GLY A 74 -28.73 -8.26 5.27
CA GLY A 74 -29.02 -8.07 6.69
C GLY A 74 -28.04 -8.71 7.68
N LYS A 75 -26.95 -9.33 7.21
CA LYS A 75 -25.92 -9.95 8.07
C LYS A 75 -24.70 -9.05 8.27
N THR A 76 -24.08 -9.10 9.45
CA THR A 76 -22.84 -8.34 9.73
C THR A 76 -21.61 -9.08 9.20
N THR A 77 -20.50 -8.37 8.97
CA THR A 77 -19.24 -8.95 8.47
C THR A 77 -18.77 -10.15 9.31
N GLU A 78 -18.96 -10.10 10.63
CA GLU A 78 -18.62 -11.19 11.56
C GLU A 78 -19.49 -12.43 11.34
N GLN A 79 -20.79 -12.25 11.09
CA GLN A 79 -21.71 -13.35 10.81
C GLN A 79 -21.40 -14.01 9.46
N LEU A 80 -21.09 -13.22 8.42
CA LEU A 80 -20.63 -13.76 7.15
C LEU A 80 -19.33 -14.57 7.31
N ILE A 81 -18.38 -14.09 8.13
CA ILE A 81 -17.12 -14.80 8.37
C ILE A 81 -17.37 -16.16 9.04
N GLU A 82 -18.24 -16.21 10.04
CA GLU A 82 -18.54 -17.46 10.74
C GLU A 82 -19.24 -18.45 9.82
N GLU A 83 -20.16 -17.97 8.97
CA GLU A 83 -20.89 -18.81 8.02
C GLU A 83 -20.00 -19.31 6.86
N ILE A 84 -19.12 -18.47 6.32
CA ILE A 84 -18.05 -18.89 5.40
C ILE A 84 -17.17 -19.96 6.06
N ARG A 85 -16.80 -19.77 7.32
CA ARG A 85 -15.94 -20.70 8.05
C ARG A 85 -16.64 -22.04 8.28
N SER A 86 -17.91 -22.04 8.67
CA SER A 86 -18.70 -23.26 8.83
C SER A 86 -18.87 -24.01 7.51
N GLU A 87 -19.09 -23.29 6.40
CA GLU A 87 -19.25 -23.89 5.07
C GLU A 87 -17.93 -24.53 4.58
N VAL A 88 -16.80 -23.85 4.78
CA VAL A 88 -15.46 -24.37 4.43
C VAL A 88 -15.05 -25.55 5.32
N LEU A 89 -15.39 -25.53 6.61
CA LEU A 89 -15.08 -26.62 7.56
C LEU A 89 -15.98 -27.84 7.33
N SER A 90 -17.26 -27.62 7.01
CA SER A 90 -18.22 -28.67 6.64
C SER A 90 -17.82 -29.36 5.33
N GLY A 91 -17.32 -28.60 4.35
CA GLY A 91 -16.81 -29.12 3.08
C GLY A 91 -15.53 -29.99 3.16
N LYS A 92 -14.87 -30.08 4.33
CA LYS A 92 -13.64 -30.87 4.50
C LYS A 92 -13.84 -32.25 5.14
N GLU A 93 -15.03 -32.58 5.64
CA GLU A 93 -15.31 -33.91 6.22
C GLU A 93 -15.63 -35.03 5.21
N LEU A 94 -15.68 -34.74 3.90
CA LEU A 94 -16.06 -35.75 2.89
C LEU A 94 -14.90 -36.50 2.20
N ASN A 95 -13.65 -36.44 2.70
CA ASN A 95 -12.57 -37.25 2.09
C ASN A 95 -11.53 -37.86 3.05
N ILE A 96 -11.96 -38.44 4.18
CA ILE A 96 -11.06 -39.25 5.04
C ILE A 96 -11.59 -40.66 5.37
N LYS A 97 -12.72 -41.09 4.79
CA LYS A 97 -13.30 -42.43 5.11
C LYS A 97 -13.14 -43.53 4.05
N THR A 98 -12.30 -43.35 3.03
CA THR A 98 -12.17 -44.35 1.94
C THR A 98 -10.77 -44.98 1.81
N ALA A 99 -9.80 -44.65 2.67
CA ALA A 99 -8.43 -45.18 2.53
C ALA A 99 -8.06 -46.34 3.47
N GLU A 100 -8.94 -46.77 4.39
CA GLU A 100 -8.58 -47.73 5.46
C GLU A 100 -9.35 -49.08 5.42
N THR A 101 -10.00 -49.42 4.31
CA THR A 101 -10.74 -50.71 4.20
C THR A 101 -10.37 -51.59 3.01
N ALA A 102 -9.26 -51.32 2.33
CA ALA A 102 -8.78 -52.13 1.20
C ALA A 102 -7.34 -52.65 1.40
N GLY A 103 -7.02 -53.10 2.62
CA GLY A 103 -5.70 -53.63 2.96
C GLY A 103 -5.75 -54.76 3.99
N THR A 104 -6.68 -55.70 3.81
CA THR A 104 -6.51 -57.11 4.19
C THR A 104 -5.67 -57.82 3.13
#